data_AF-A0A3D3DJC6-F1
#
_entry.id   AF-A0A3D3DJC6-F1
#
_cell.length_a   1.000
_cell.length_b   1.000
_cell.length_c   1.000
_cell.angle_alpha   90.00
_cell.angle_beta   90.00
_cell.angle_gamma   90.00
#
_symmetry.space_group_name_H-M   'P 1'
#
loop_
_entity.id
_entity.type
_entity.pdbx_description
1 polymer ?
#
loop_
_entity_poly.entity_id
_entity_poly.type
_entity_poly.pdbx_seq_one_letter_code
_entity_poly.pdbx_strand_id
1 'polypeptide(L)'
;MNPSTPPSFKNPRAKYNFQGRTCSITGVGSYVPSRVLTNAELEKMVDTSDEWITTRTGIKERRIAGPNEFTSDLGAQAALRALQHAGVSPEEVELIIVATITPDMPFPATACLVQQKIGAHRAAAFDLEAACSGFIYGLEVAQQFITSRTYDTVLVIGAEKLSTIVDWKDRNTCVLFGDGAGAVVLQNRPNSHGLLTAVMGADGRKADLLFV
;
A
#
# COMPACT_ATOMS: atom_id res chain seq x y z
N MET A 1 30.15 27.11 -16.38
CA MET A 1 29.70 25.92 -15.62
C MET A 1 28.82 25.12 -16.55
N ASN A 2 29.28 23.95 -16.99
CA ASN A 2 28.50 23.10 -17.90
C ASN A 2 27.35 22.50 -17.08
N PRO A 3 26.07 22.61 -17.51
CA PRO A 3 25.00 21.87 -16.87
C PRO A 3 25.26 20.40 -17.17
N SER A 4 25.82 19.68 -16.19
CA SER A 4 26.05 18.25 -16.30
C SER A 4 24.71 17.59 -16.61
N THR A 5 24.62 16.98 -17.78
CA THR A 5 23.50 16.12 -18.18
C THR A 5 23.17 15.21 -17.00
N PRO A 6 21.92 15.18 -16.50
CA PRO A 6 21.57 14.29 -15.42
C PRO A 6 21.96 12.87 -15.82
N PRO A 7 22.54 12.06 -14.91
CA PRO A 7 22.96 10.71 -15.24
C PRO A 7 21.77 9.97 -15.85
N SER A 8 21.91 9.53 -17.10
CA SER A 8 20.86 8.76 -17.76
C SER A 8 20.67 7.47 -16.95
N PHE A 9 19.55 7.30 -16.28
CA PHE A 9 19.23 6.04 -15.62
C PHE A 9 19.25 4.93 -16.68
N LYS A 10 20.23 4.02 -16.60
CA LYS A 10 20.33 2.86 -17.49
C LYS A 10 19.90 1.63 -16.72
N ASN A 11 18.73 1.10 -17.05
CA ASN A 11 18.27 -0.18 -16.52
C ASN A 11 19.30 -1.28 -16.88
N PRO A 12 19.95 -1.95 -15.89
CA PRO A 12 20.96 -2.97 -16.16
C PRO A 12 20.44 -4.13 -17.01
N ARG A 13 19.14 -4.44 -16.94
CA ARG A 13 18.51 -5.52 -17.70
C ARG A 13 18.64 -5.35 -19.22
N ALA A 14 18.65 -4.10 -19.70
CA ALA A 14 18.82 -3.81 -21.12
C ALA A 14 20.18 -4.30 -21.66
N LYS A 15 21.22 -4.36 -20.81
CA LYS A 15 22.54 -4.89 -21.18
C LYS A 15 22.52 -6.41 -21.38
N TYR A 16 21.63 -7.12 -20.68
CA TYR A 16 21.62 -8.58 -20.63
C TYR A 16 20.53 -9.22 -21.48
N ASN A 17 19.87 -8.45 -22.36
CA ASN A 17 18.75 -8.92 -23.19
C ASN A 17 17.68 -9.69 -22.38
N PHE A 18 17.36 -9.18 -21.19
CA PHE A 18 16.40 -9.83 -20.30
C PHE A 18 15.01 -9.92 -20.98
N GLN A 19 14.51 -11.13 -21.14
CA GLN A 19 13.15 -11.41 -21.61
C GLN A 19 12.29 -11.92 -20.45
N GLY A 20 11.75 -10.98 -19.68
CA GLY A 20 10.77 -11.29 -18.64
C GLY A 20 9.40 -11.61 -19.23
N ARG A 21 8.59 -12.37 -18.49
CA ARG A 21 7.16 -12.43 -18.78
C ARG A 21 6.47 -11.13 -18.36
N THR A 22 5.28 -10.87 -18.88
CA THR A 22 4.51 -9.68 -18.51
C THR A 22 3.98 -9.82 -17.09
N CYS A 23 3.69 -8.71 -16.44
CA CYS A 23 3.06 -8.67 -15.13
C CYS A 23 1.88 -7.72 -15.21
N SER A 24 0.68 -8.18 -14.90
CA SER A 24 -0.55 -7.40 -15.02
C SER A 24 -1.34 -7.46 -13.73
N ILE A 25 -2.00 -6.35 -13.39
CA ILE A 25 -3.04 -6.34 -12.37
C ILE A 25 -4.25 -7.12 -12.92
N THR A 26 -4.58 -8.24 -12.29
CA THR A 26 -5.68 -9.12 -12.70
C THR A 26 -6.93 -8.97 -11.86
N GLY A 27 -6.79 -8.44 -10.64
CA GLY A 27 -7.88 -8.04 -9.77
C GLY A 27 -7.47 -6.89 -8.86
N VAL A 28 -8.45 -6.09 -8.49
CA VAL A 28 -8.30 -4.96 -7.55
C VAL A 28 -9.36 -5.08 -6.46
N GLY A 29 -9.00 -4.69 -5.24
CA GLY A 29 -9.89 -4.66 -4.10
C GLY A 29 -9.51 -3.53 -3.16
N SER A 30 -10.48 -3.01 -2.41
CA SER A 30 -10.24 -2.00 -1.39
C SER A 30 -11.20 -2.18 -0.23
N TYR A 31 -10.80 -1.70 0.94
CA TYR A 31 -11.62 -1.70 2.13
C TYR A 31 -11.35 -0.42 2.94
N VAL A 32 -12.41 0.15 3.49
CA VAL A 32 -12.31 1.22 4.47
C VAL A 32 -13.26 0.88 5.62
N PRO A 33 -12.91 1.20 6.87
CA PRO A 33 -13.73 0.90 8.02
C PRO A 33 -15.04 1.70 8.02
N SER A 34 -16.03 1.23 8.79
CA SER A 34 -17.39 1.78 8.75
C SER A 34 -17.54 3.10 9.49
N ARG A 35 -16.69 3.39 10.48
CA ARG A 35 -16.79 4.61 11.28
C ARG A 35 -16.28 5.80 10.47
N VAL A 36 -17.21 6.71 10.16
CA VAL A 36 -16.94 7.99 9.51
C VAL A 36 -16.64 9.04 10.56
N LEU A 37 -15.47 9.68 10.56
CA LEU A 37 -15.17 10.86 11.36
C LEU A 37 -15.28 12.10 10.48
N THR A 38 -16.27 12.94 10.78
CA THR A 38 -16.57 14.16 10.02
C THR A 38 -15.78 15.38 10.50
N ASN A 39 -15.66 16.41 9.67
CA ASN A 39 -15.06 17.68 10.10
C ASN A 39 -15.82 18.32 11.29
N ALA A 40 -17.14 18.24 11.30
CA ALA A 40 -17.98 18.74 12.40
C ALA A 40 -17.73 18.04 13.74
N GLU A 41 -17.22 16.80 13.72
CA GLU A 41 -16.77 16.12 14.93
C GLU A 41 -15.37 16.58 15.35
N LEU A 42 -14.46 16.80 14.39
CA LEU A 42 -13.12 17.35 14.64
C LEU A 42 -13.17 18.76 15.25
N GLU A 43 -14.14 19.58 14.87
CA GLU A 43 -14.43 20.89 15.48
C GLU A 43 -14.66 20.82 17.00
N LYS A 44 -15.15 19.68 17.50
CA LYS A 44 -15.39 19.45 18.93
C LYS A 44 -14.16 18.92 19.66
N MET A 45 -13.12 18.53 18.91
CA MET A 45 -11.90 17.90 19.43
C MET A 45 -10.72 18.87 19.48
N VAL A 46 -10.59 19.73 18.47
CA VAL A 46 -9.49 20.68 18.30
C VAL A 46 -10.00 22.00 17.72
N ASP A 47 -9.25 23.09 17.93
CA ASP A 47 -9.57 24.42 17.39
C ASP A 47 -9.42 24.46 15.85
N THR A 48 -10.49 24.06 15.15
CA THR A 48 -10.60 23.96 13.69
C THR A 48 -12.02 24.22 13.21
N SER A 49 -12.24 24.24 11.88
CA SER A 49 -13.56 24.31 11.25
C SER A 49 -13.61 23.51 9.94
N ASP A 50 -14.80 23.07 9.54
CA ASP A 50 -15.02 22.42 8.24
C ASP A 50 -14.54 23.29 7.07
N GLU A 51 -14.82 24.59 7.12
CA GLU A 51 -14.35 25.55 6.12
C GLU A 51 -12.82 25.55 6.04
N TRP A 52 -12.13 25.59 7.19
CA TRP A 52 -10.67 25.61 7.24
C TRP A 52 -10.06 24.31 6.70
N ILE A 53 -10.59 23.15 7.12
CA ILE A 53 -10.11 21.83 6.68
C ILE A 53 -10.35 21.66 5.18
N THR A 54 -11.57 21.95 4.71
CA THR A 54 -11.95 21.74 3.31
C THR A 54 -11.14 22.63 2.38
N THR A 55 -10.98 23.90 2.71
CA THR A 55 -10.27 24.86 1.85
C THR A 55 -8.80 24.49 1.69
N ARG A 56 -8.18 23.91 2.73
CA ARG A 56 -6.75 23.57 2.72
C ARG A 56 -6.44 22.17 2.22
N THR A 57 -7.35 21.22 2.42
CA THR A 57 -7.07 19.79 2.21
C THR A 57 -8.05 19.11 1.24
N GLY A 58 -9.22 19.71 1.01
CA GLY A 58 -10.33 19.09 0.29
C GLY A 58 -11.08 18.01 1.07
N ILE A 59 -10.66 17.68 2.30
CA ILE A 59 -11.23 16.57 3.08
C ILE A 59 -12.50 17.01 3.80
N LYS A 60 -13.57 16.20 3.69
CA LYS A 60 -14.85 16.36 4.41
C LYS A 60 -15.08 15.33 5.50
N GLU A 61 -14.60 14.12 5.26
CA GLU A 61 -14.70 13.00 6.17
C GLU A 61 -13.51 12.07 6.01
N ARG A 62 -13.25 11.26 7.03
CA ARG A 62 -12.31 10.15 6.98
C ARG A 62 -12.90 8.91 7.61
N ARG A 63 -12.28 7.76 7.35
CA ARG A 63 -12.67 6.48 7.96
C ARG A 63 -11.69 6.13 9.07
N ILE A 64 -12.21 5.67 10.19
CA ILE A 64 -11.42 5.31 11.39
C ILE A 64 -11.72 3.86 11.75
N ALA A 65 -10.68 3.04 11.87
CA ALA A 65 -10.82 1.65 12.24
C ALA A 65 -11.17 1.51 13.74
N GLY A 66 -11.97 0.50 14.06
CA GLY A 66 -12.31 0.19 15.44
C GLY A 66 -11.10 -0.22 16.29
N PRO A 67 -11.24 -0.30 17.63
CA PRO A 67 -10.14 -0.73 18.50
C PRO A 67 -9.68 -2.18 18.21
N ASN A 68 -10.58 -3.04 17.74
CA ASN A 68 -10.32 -4.45 17.41
C ASN A 68 -10.19 -4.70 15.90
N GLU A 69 -9.99 -3.65 15.11
CA GLU A 69 -9.81 -3.71 13.67
C GLU A 69 -8.41 -3.20 13.37
N PHE A 70 -7.49 -4.11 13.05
CA PHE A 70 -6.08 -3.82 12.85
C PHE A 70 -5.75 -3.67 11.37
N THR A 71 -4.53 -3.22 11.08
CA THR A 71 -4.06 -3.05 9.69
C THR A 71 -4.16 -4.34 8.89
N SER A 72 -3.88 -5.49 9.51
CA SER A 72 -4.08 -6.80 8.89
C SER A 72 -5.54 -7.14 8.59
N ASP A 73 -6.51 -6.65 9.37
CA ASP A 73 -7.95 -6.83 9.08
C ASP A 73 -8.35 -6.02 7.84
N LEU A 74 -7.92 -4.75 7.78
CA LEU A 74 -8.17 -3.88 6.62
C LEU A 74 -7.57 -4.51 5.36
N GLY A 75 -6.31 -4.95 5.46
CA GLY A 75 -5.59 -5.62 4.38
C GLY A 75 -6.25 -6.92 3.93
N ALA A 76 -6.70 -7.77 4.86
CA ALA A 76 -7.39 -9.01 4.54
C ALA A 76 -8.72 -8.78 3.80
N GLN A 77 -9.50 -7.77 4.19
CA GLN A 77 -10.75 -7.42 3.49
C GLN A 77 -10.48 -6.91 2.06
N ALA A 78 -9.47 -6.06 1.87
CA ALA A 78 -9.08 -5.60 0.54
C ALA A 78 -8.55 -6.75 -0.32
N ALA A 79 -7.74 -7.64 0.26
CA ALA A 79 -7.19 -8.83 -0.38
C ALA A 79 -8.27 -9.77 -0.90
N LEU A 80 -9.25 -10.15 -0.05
CA LEU A 80 -10.34 -11.03 -0.44
C LEU A 80 -11.15 -10.47 -1.61
N ARG A 81 -11.39 -9.15 -1.63
CA ARG A 81 -12.06 -8.48 -2.76
C ARG A 81 -11.21 -8.51 -4.04
N ALA A 82 -9.89 -8.31 -3.93
CA ALA A 82 -8.98 -8.38 -5.06
C ALA A 82 -8.89 -9.79 -5.65
N LEU A 83 -8.81 -10.81 -4.79
CA LEU A 83 -8.82 -12.22 -5.17
C LEU A 83 -10.14 -12.62 -5.84
N GLN A 84 -11.27 -12.22 -5.25
CA GLN A 84 -12.59 -12.43 -5.85
C GLN A 84 -12.69 -11.80 -7.24
N HIS A 85 -12.22 -10.57 -7.41
CA HIS A 85 -12.23 -9.89 -8.71
C HIS A 85 -11.32 -10.59 -9.73
N ALA A 86 -10.16 -11.10 -9.29
CA ALA A 86 -9.25 -11.86 -10.14
C ALA A 86 -9.76 -13.28 -10.48
N GLY A 87 -10.73 -13.80 -9.74
CA GLY A 87 -11.15 -15.20 -9.83
C GLY A 87 -10.08 -16.17 -9.33
N VAL A 88 -9.30 -15.76 -8.34
CA VAL A 88 -8.16 -16.50 -7.79
C VAL A 88 -8.49 -16.97 -6.37
N SER A 89 -8.23 -18.25 -6.08
CA SER A 89 -8.38 -18.79 -4.73
C SER A 89 -7.20 -18.38 -3.82
N PRO A 90 -7.40 -18.21 -2.50
CA PRO A 90 -6.30 -17.89 -1.60
C PRO A 90 -5.13 -18.87 -1.63
N GLU A 91 -5.40 -20.15 -1.90
CA GLU A 91 -4.40 -21.23 -1.96
C GLU A 91 -3.46 -21.12 -3.19
N GLU A 92 -3.87 -20.38 -4.22
CA GLU A 92 -3.05 -20.07 -5.40
C GLU A 92 -2.08 -18.92 -5.17
N VAL A 93 -2.20 -18.16 -4.07
CA VAL A 93 -1.30 -17.05 -3.77
C VAL A 93 0.04 -17.59 -3.28
N GLU A 94 1.12 -17.14 -3.90
CA GLU A 94 2.48 -17.62 -3.60
C GLU A 94 3.32 -16.59 -2.85
N LEU A 95 2.93 -15.31 -2.91
CA LEU A 95 3.59 -14.22 -2.21
C LEU A 95 2.58 -13.14 -1.81
N ILE A 96 2.69 -12.67 -0.56
CA ILE A 96 1.95 -11.53 -0.01
C ILE A 96 2.95 -10.47 0.41
N ILE A 97 2.80 -9.27 -0.15
CA ILE A 97 3.54 -8.08 0.25
C ILE A 97 2.55 -7.08 0.84
N VAL A 98 2.70 -6.73 2.11
CA VAL A 98 1.94 -5.65 2.74
C VAL A 98 2.83 -4.42 2.88
N ALA A 99 2.51 -3.38 2.11
CA ALA A 99 3.07 -2.06 2.30
C ALA A 99 2.36 -1.36 3.45
N THR A 100 3.06 -1.16 4.57
CA THR A 100 2.52 -0.50 5.76
C THR A 100 3.60 0.18 6.60
N ILE A 101 3.26 1.28 7.26
CA ILE A 101 4.02 1.91 8.36
C ILE A 101 3.29 1.81 9.70
N THR A 102 2.09 1.23 9.73
CA THR A 102 1.30 0.98 10.95
C THR A 102 1.01 -0.50 11.10
N PRO A 103 2.05 -1.36 11.22
CA PRO A 103 1.84 -2.79 11.35
C PRO A 103 1.11 -3.11 12.66
N ASP A 104 0.42 -4.25 12.69
CA ASP A 104 -0.26 -4.75 13.89
C ASP A 104 0.72 -4.88 15.08
N MET A 105 1.95 -5.30 14.79
CA MET A 105 3.05 -5.49 15.73
C MET A 105 4.38 -5.59 14.97
N PRO A 106 5.55 -5.45 15.63
CA PRO A 106 6.85 -5.55 14.95
C PRO A 106 7.14 -6.93 14.35
N PHE A 107 6.67 -8.00 15.01
CA PHE A 107 6.68 -9.36 14.50
C PHE A 107 5.62 -10.21 15.21
N PRO A 108 4.98 -11.17 14.53
CA PRO A 108 5.06 -11.46 13.09
C PRO A 108 4.61 -10.30 12.19
N ALA A 109 5.03 -10.31 10.93
CA ALA A 109 4.66 -9.30 9.94
C ALA A 109 3.14 -9.25 9.71
N THR A 110 2.62 -8.07 9.38
CA THR A 110 1.22 -7.84 9.00
C THR A 110 0.79 -8.76 7.86
N ALA A 111 1.67 -8.98 6.88
CA ALA A 111 1.47 -9.91 5.78
C ALA A 111 1.24 -11.36 6.26
N CYS A 112 1.90 -11.81 7.33
CA CYS A 112 1.67 -13.14 7.90
C CYS A 112 0.28 -13.24 8.55
N LEU A 113 -0.18 -12.18 9.20
CA LEU A 113 -1.53 -12.12 9.76
C LEU A 113 -2.59 -12.11 8.65
N VAL A 114 -2.36 -11.36 7.58
CA VAL A 114 -3.22 -11.40 6.38
C VAL A 114 -3.24 -12.81 5.78
N GLN A 115 -2.08 -13.45 5.61
CA GLN A 115 -1.96 -14.82 5.11
C GLN A 115 -2.86 -15.78 5.89
N GLN A 116 -2.79 -15.73 7.23
CA GLN A 116 -3.64 -16.53 8.10
C GLN A 116 -5.13 -16.20 7.90
N LYS A 117 -5.50 -14.92 7.88
CA LYS A 117 -6.90 -14.47 7.79
C LYS A 117 -7.58 -14.86 6.48
N ILE A 118 -6.85 -14.84 5.37
CA ILE A 118 -7.41 -15.16 4.05
C ILE A 118 -7.26 -16.63 3.65
N GLY A 119 -6.52 -17.44 4.41
CA GLY A 119 -6.28 -18.85 4.12
C GLY A 119 -5.15 -19.13 3.11
N ALA A 120 -4.31 -18.15 2.80
CA ALA A 120 -3.22 -18.27 1.81
C ALA A 120 -1.96 -18.96 2.38
N HIS A 121 -2.12 -20.10 3.03
CA HIS A 121 -1.09 -20.75 3.87
C HIS A 121 0.21 -21.16 3.14
N ARG A 122 0.21 -21.15 1.81
CA ARG A 122 1.37 -21.49 0.97
C ARG A 122 2.21 -20.27 0.60
N ALA A 123 1.69 -19.07 0.81
CA ALA A 123 2.36 -17.85 0.39
C ALA A 123 3.52 -17.51 1.31
N ALA A 124 4.66 -17.13 0.72
CA ALA A 124 5.62 -16.30 1.43
C ALA A 124 4.95 -14.96 1.81
N ALA A 125 5.34 -14.36 2.94
CA ALA A 125 4.71 -13.15 3.43
C ALA A 125 5.71 -12.22 4.11
N PHE A 126 5.73 -10.95 3.73
CA PHE A 126 6.54 -9.93 4.39
C PHE A 126 5.93 -8.52 4.25
N ASP A 127 6.33 -7.65 5.15
CA ASP A 127 5.96 -6.23 5.13
C ASP A 127 7.03 -5.42 4.39
N LEU A 128 6.61 -4.35 3.71
CA LEU A 128 7.47 -3.39 3.03
C LEU A 128 7.18 -1.98 3.57
N GLU A 129 8.21 -1.32 4.07
CA GLU A 129 8.10 0.02 4.61
C GLU A 129 8.65 1.07 3.63
N ALA A 130 7.78 1.88 3.05
CA ALA A 130 8.17 3.08 2.29
C ALA A 130 7.09 4.18 2.35
N ALA A 131 6.45 4.32 3.52
CA ALA A 131 5.37 5.27 3.81
C ALA A 131 4.29 5.29 2.70
N CYS A 132 3.78 6.47 2.34
CA CYS A 132 2.75 6.64 1.31
C CYS A 132 3.15 6.10 -0.08
N SER A 133 4.45 5.92 -0.36
CA SER A 133 4.94 5.34 -1.61
C SER A 133 5.01 3.81 -1.59
N GLY A 134 4.77 3.20 -0.42
CA GLY A 134 4.89 1.77 -0.16
C GLY A 134 4.16 0.90 -1.17
N PHE A 135 2.95 1.27 -1.58
CA PHE A 135 2.19 0.49 -2.56
C PHE A 135 2.90 0.43 -3.94
N ILE A 136 3.48 1.54 -4.39
CA ILE A 136 4.23 1.59 -5.67
C ILE A 136 5.54 0.81 -5.55
N TYR A 137 6.23 0.91 -4.42
CA TYR A 137 7.41 0.08 -4.12
C TYR A 137 7.04 -1.42 -4.12
N GLY A 138 5.93 -1.77 -3.47
CA GLY A 138 5.40 -3.13 -3.44
C GLY A 138 5.07 -3.68 -4.83
N LEU A 139 4.45 -2.88 -5.70
CA LEU A 139 4.17 -3.24 -7.09
C LEU A 139 5.45 -3.57 -7.87
N GLU A 140 6.47 -2.72 -7.76
CA GLU A 140 7.73 -2.92 -8.48
C GLU A 140 8.50 -4.14 -7.94
N VAL A 141 8.53 -4.33 -6.61
CA VAL A 141 9.14 -5.52 -5.99
C VAL A 141 8.41 -6.80 -6.43
N ALA A 142 7.08 -6.81 -6.35
CA ALA A 142 6.25 -7.94 -6.75
C ALA A 142 6.40 -8.31 -8.23
N GLN A 143 6.48 -7.29 -9.09
CA GLN A 143 6.72 -7.48 -10.52
C GLN A 143 7.99 -8.28 -10.79
N GLN A 144 9.04 -8.15 -9.95
CA GLN A 144 10.28 -8.90 -10.14
C GLN A 144 10.09 -10.40 -9.97
N PHE A 145 9.23 -10.84 -9.05
CA PHE A 145 8.93 -12.26 -8.86
C PHE A 145 8.12 -12.83 -10.03
N ILE A 146 7.19 -12.04 -10.58
CA ILE A 146 6.42 -12.43 -11.77
C ILE A 146 7.34 -12.47 -12.99
N THR A 147 7.97 -11.36 -13.36
CA THR A 147 8.76 -11.26 -14.60
C THR A 147 9.90 -12.27 -14.68
N SER A 148 10.50 -12.64 -13.53
CA SER A 148 11.57 -13.64 -13.42
C SER A 148 11.09 -15.10 -13.41
N ARG A 149 9.77 -15.36 -13.46
CA ARG A 149 9.15 -16.69 -13.35
C ARG A 149 9.32 -17.36 -11.97
N THR A 150 9.53 -16.56 -10.93
CA THR A 150 9.64 -17.08 -9.55
C THR A 150 8.26 -17.43 -8.96
N TYR A 151 7.25 -16.58 -9.20
CA TYR A 151 5.85 -16.79 -8.75
C TYR A 151 4.88 -16.37 -9.84
N ASP A 152 3.80 -17.13 -10.03
CA ASP A 152 2.67 -16.89 -10.94
C ASP A 152 1.61 -15.96 -10.38
N THR A 153 1.38 -16.00 -9.07
CA THR A 153 0.33 -15.20 -8.41
C THR A 153 0.88 -14.50 -7.16
N VAL A 154 0.94 -13.17 -7.23
CA VAL A 154 1.42 -12.32 -6.12
C VAL A 154 0.34 -11.35 -5.69
N LEU A 155 0.15 -11.21 -4.39
CA LEU A 155 -0.77 -10.26 -3.78
C LEU A 155 0.02 -9.08 -3.21
N VAL A 156 -0.30 -7.86 -3.65
CA VAL A 156 0.27 -6.61 -3.10
C VAL A 156 -0.83 -5.83 -2.42
N ILE A 157 -0.60 -5.45 -1.16
CA ILE A 157 -1.56 -4.76 -0.31
C ILE A 157 -0.90 -3.48 0.17
N GLY A 158 -1.59 -2.35 0.11
CA GLY A 158 -1.26 -1.16 0.89
C GLY A 158 -2.33 -1.02 1.97
N ALA A 159 -1.94 -1.03 3.24
CA ALA A 159 -2.89 -0.96 4.35
C ALA A 159 -2.32 -0.10 5.47
N GLU A 160 -3.14 0.79 6.01
CA GLU A 160 -2.76 1.62 7.14
C GLU A 160 -3.91 1.84 8.11
N LYS A 161 -3.57 1.81 9.40
CA LYS A 161 -4.36 2.35 10.50
C LYS A 161 -3.64 3.57 11.09
N LEU A 162 -3.49 4.63 10.27
CA LEU A 162 -2.79 5.85 10.68
C LEU A 162 -3.39 6.48 11.94
N SER A 163 -4.68 6.26 12.20
CA SER A 163 -5.36 6.75 13.41
C SER A 163 -4.69 6.37 14.73
N THR A 164 -3.91 5.28 14.79
CA THR A 164 -3.19 4.86 16.00
C THR A 164 -1.92 5.64 16.29
N ILE A 165 -1.36 6.32 15.29
CA ILE A 165 -0.11 7.10 15.41
C ILE A 165 -0.33 8.61 15.27
N VAL A 166 -1.58 9.04 15.06
CA VAL A 166 -1.96 10.46 14.98
C VAL A 166 -2.01 11.09 16.38
N ASP A 167 -1.41 12.27 16.53
CA ASP A 167 -1.70 13.16 17.68
C ASP A 167 -3.02 13.89 17.46
N TRP A 168 -4.07 13.43 18.14
CA TRP A 168 -5.42 14.00 18.06
C TRP A 168 -5.56 15.41 18.68
N LYS A 169 -4.49 15.96 19.26
CA LYS A 169 -4.46 17.35 19.77
C LYS A 169 -3.79 18.30 18.77
N ASP A 170 -3.04 17.81 17.79
CA ASP A 170 -2.45 18.63 16.76
C ASP A 170 -3.37 18.79 15.54
N ARG A 171 -4.01 19.96 15.46
CA ARG A 171 -4.89 20.34 14.34
C ARG A 171 -4.22 20.29 12.97
N ASN A 172 -2.89 20.33 12.87
CA ASN A 172 -2.19 20.33 11.59
C ASN A 172 -2.10 18.93 10.97
N THR A 173 -2.16 17.89 11.78
CA THR A 173 -1.98 16.49 11.35
C THR A 173 -3.23 15.66 11.53
N CYS A 174 -3.99 15.82 12.62
CA CYS A 174 -5.15 14.98 12.92
C CYS A 174 -6.29 15.10 11.89
N VAL A 175 -6.31 16.20 11.14
CA VAL A 175 -7.27 16.48 10.07
C VAL A 175 -6.86 15.90 8.70
N LEU A 176 -5.71 15.23 8.60
CA LEU A 176 -5.17 14.71 7.32
C LEU A 176 -5.37 13.21 7.15
N PHE A 177 -5.27 12.44 8.23
CA PHE A 177 -5.19 10.99 8.13
C PHE A 177 -6.52 10.29 8.37
N GLY A 178 -6.59 9.07 7.85
CA GLY A 178 -7.66 8.11 8.02
C GLY A 178 -7.12 6.72 7.72
N ASP A 179 -7.97 5.72 7.89
CA ASP A 179 -7.58 4.32 7.83
C ASP A 179 -8.19 3.64 6.60
N GLY A 180 -7.50 2.66 6.06
CA GLY A 180 -7.99 1.89 4.92
C GLY A 180 -6.95 0.96 4.32
N ALA A 181 -7.39 0.21 3.32
CA ALA A 181 -6.53 -0.68 2.56
C ALA A 181 -6.95 -0.77 1.09
N GLY A 182 -5.96 -0.99 0.24
CA GLY A 182 -6.11 -1.38 -1.16
C GLY A 182 -5.25 -2.61 -1.44
N ALA A 183 -5.71 -3.47 -2.34
CA ALA A 183 -4.99 -4.68 -2.73
C ALA A 183 -5.12 -4.95 -4.22
N VAL A 184 -4.10 -5.58 -4.79
CA VAL A 184 -4.09 -6.03 -6.17
C VAL A 184 -3.49 -7.42 -6.29
N VAL A 185 -4.07 -8.20 -7.20
CA VAL A 185 -3.52 -9.49 -7.63
C VAL A 185 -2.70 -9.25 -8.89
N LEU A 186 -1.45 -9.70 -8.87
CA LEU A 186 -0.52 -9.64 -9.99
C LEU A 186 -0.32 -11.05 -10.56
N GLN A 187 -0.55 -11.19 -11.85
CA GLN A 187 -0.29 -12.42 -12.59
C GLN A 187 0.31 -12.10 -13.96
N ASN A 188 0.96 -13.09 -14.56
CA ASN A 188 1.33 -13.01 -15.96
C ASN A 188 0.07 -13.07 -16.85
N ARG A 189 -0.06 -12.12 -17.77
CA ARG A 189 -1.06 -12.17 -18.86
C ARG A 189 -0.34 -12.12 -20.20
N PRO A 190 -0.24 -13.26 -20.92
CA PRO A 190 0.37 -13.30 -22.23
C PRO A 190 -0.23 -12.22 -23.15
N ASN A 191 0.63 -11.54 -23.91
CA ASN A 191 0.24 -10.47 -24.84
C ASN A 191 -0.36 -9.21 -24.20
N SER A 192 -0.31 -9.06 -22.87
CA SER A 192 -0.65 -7.82 -22.18
C SER A 192 0.56 -6.88 -22.11
N HIS A 193 0.34 -5.57 -22.16
CA HIS A 193 1.38 -4.58 -21.85
C HIS A 193 1.80 -4.63 -20.37
N GLY A 194 0.88 -4.99 -19.47
CA GLY A 194 1.15 -5.08 -18.04
C GLY A 194 1.66 -3.78 -17.42
N LEU A 195 2.40 -3.90 -16.33
CA LEU A 195 3.19 -2.81 -15.77
C LEU A 195 4.37 -2.52 -16.70
N LEU A 196 4.38 -1.32 -17.30
CA LEU A 196 5.37 -0.92 -18.30
C LEU A 196 6.68 -0.42 -17.67
N THR A 197 6.56 0.50 -16.71
CA THR A 197 7.70 1.12 -16.04
C THR A 197 7.27 1.67 -14.69
N ALA A 198 8.20 1.67 -13.74
CA ALA A 198 8.08 2.37 -12.47
C ALA A 198 9.33 3.23 -12.27
N VAL A 199 9.13 4.41 -11.68
CA VAL A 199 10.23 5.28 -11.25
C VAL A 199 10.11 5.42 -9.75
N MET A 200 11.10 4.88 -9.04
CA MET A 200 11.18 4.94 -7.59
C MET A 200 12.34 5.84 -7.17
N GLY A 201 12.19 6.52 -6.04
CA GLY A 201 13.22 7.37 -5.46
C GLY A 201 12.97 7.62 -3.99
N ALA A 202 14.04 8.03 -3.29
CA ALA A 202 14.02 8.41 -1.89
C ALA A 202 15.07 9.50 -1.66
N ASP A 203 14.80 10.43 -0.73
CA ASP A 203 15.77 11.42 -0.27
C ASP A 203 15.80 11.45 1.26
N GLY A 204 16.66 10.62 1.85
CA GLY A 204 16.78 10.46 3.30
C GLY A 204 17.29 11.71 4.03
N ARG A 205 17.73 12.76 3.33
CA ARG A 205 18.17 14.02 3.96
C ARG A 205 17.00 14.86 4.47
N LYS A 206 15.77 14.53 4.08
CA LYS A 206 14.54 15.27 4.43
C LYS A 206 13.71 14.57 5.53
N ALA A 207 14.35 13.71 6.32
CA ALA A 207 13.67 12.91 7.34
C ALA A 207 12.97 13.76 8.42
N ASP A 208 13.43 14.98 8.66
CA ASP A 208 12.89 15.94 9.61
C ASP A 208 11.58 16.61 9.16
N LEU A 209 11.18 16.46 7.89
CA LEU A 209 9.94 17.06 7.37
C LEU A 209 8.67 16.34 7.86
N LEU A 210 8.74 15.03 8.08
CA LEU A 210 7.61 14.22 8.54
C LEU A 210 8.13 12.91 9.15
N PHE A 211 7.93 12.74 10.46
CA PHE A 211 8.36 11.57 11.24
C PHE A 211 7.34 11.26 12.34
N VAL A 212 7.47 10.08 12.95
CA VAL A 212 6.66 9.59 14.07
C VAL A 212 7.59 9.27 15.23
#